data_AF-A0A954MEY5-F1
#
_entry.id   AF-A0A954MEY5-F1
#
_cell.length_a   1.000
_cell.length_b   1.000
_cell.length_c   1.000
_cell.angle_alpha   90.00
_cell.angle_beta   90.00
_cell.angle_gamma   90.00
#
_symmetry.space_group_name_H-M   'P 1'
#
loop_
_entity.id
_entity.type
_entity.pdbx_description
1 polymer ?
#
loop_
_entity_poly.entity_id
_entity_poly.type
_entity_poly.pdbx_seq_one_letter_code
_entity_poly.pdbx_strand_id
1 'polypeptide(L)'
;MSDIAEIHELLESVRVTLASSMNPDREQLERLHNELDAEIRVANKRLRECDALLADGHRSEAIQLAEQEPNLLEVVSILDFPELPEWNDFVAELGLTVTPELQIDIATDLNSAYDEDEPLEKLLRKFRVYSLGRAPLRSRIDLLRQIAKRDEATSYWKDDLKSYEQVRLRQMVDEVREATGSKNHADIRRLHDELHRKSWSVKPDRKLIERIDQFMNDVRQQDAVERLADLSDELRTARKNEDADTVKSMIGQWEELAQKCNQNSTAFEHLKAAVKPVYDWLSELGQQEEDEKLFANEVKKLQKILRSDQSTLDQIYRQYDVLESFEQFEIPEAVQSRFEARLAEIDKQQKNKQMMTIGGIAVGVIVLLIIAAKLIF
;
A
#
# COMPACT_ATOMS: atom_id res chain seq x y z
N MET A 1 -18.11 -33.31 34.64
CA MET A 1 -18.73 -33.23 33.31
C MET A 1 -19.05 -34.64 32.94
N SER A 2 -20.33 -34.92 32.81
CA SER A 2 -20.85 -36.23 32.42
C SER A 2 -20.39 -36.57 31.01
N ASP A 3 -20.34 -37.85 30.64
CA ASP A 3 -19.97 -38.23 29.27
C ASP A 3 -21.06 -37.79 28.27
N ILE A 4 -20.72 -37.66 26.99
CA ILE A 4 -21.61 -37.17 25.93
C ILE A 4 -22.93 -37.95 25.87
N ALA A 5 -22.88 -39.26 26.08
CA ALA A 5 -24.07 -40.10 26.12
C ALA A 5 -25.02 -39.75 27.28
N GLU A 6 -24.48 -39.46 28.46
CA GLU A 6 -25.24 -39.08 29.65
C GLU A 6 -25.86 -37.69 29.48
N ILE A 7 -25.12 -36.75 28.87
CA ILE A 7 -25.64 -35.41 28.54
C ILE A 7 -26.80 -35.51 27.53
N HIS A 8 -26.69 -36.40 26.54
CA HIS A 8 -27.79 -36.65 25.61
C HIS A 8 -29.03 -37.23 26.30
N GLU A 9 -28.85 -38.19 27.20
CA GLU A 9 -29.96 -38.80 27.95
C GLU A 9 -30.64 -37.80 28.89
N LEU A 10 -29.86 -36.90 29.49
CA LEU A 10 -30.35 -35.77 30.28
C LEU A 10 -31.22 -34.82 29.41
N LEU A 11 -30.74 -34.43 28.23
CA LEU A 11 -31.50 -33.52 27.36
C LEU A 11 -32.77 -34.16 26.79
N GLU A 12 -32.75 -35.45 26.45
CA GLU A 12 -33.96 -36.15 26.06
C GLU A 12 -34.97 -36.21 27.21
N SER A 13 -34.50 -36.42 28.45
CA SER A 13 -35.35 -36.37 29.64
C SER A 13 -35.96 -34.98 29.86
N VAL A 14 -35.19 -33.91 29.63
CA VAL A 14 -35.67 -32.52 29.66
C VAL A 14 -36.76 -32.28 28.60
N ARG A 15 -36.53 -32.72 27.36
CA ARG A 15 -37.50 -32.59 26.25
C ARG A 15 -38.79 -33.36 26.50
N VAL A 16 -38.68 -34.60 26.99
CA VAL A 16 -39.85 -35.42 27.36
C VAL A 16 -40.64 -34.74 28.47
N THR A 17 -39.97 -34.11 29.44
CA THR A 17 -40.61 -33.38 30.52
C THR A 17 -41.36 -32.14 30.00
N LEU A 18 -40.77 -31.38 29.08
CA LEU A 18 -41.43 -30.24 28.43
C LEU A 18 -42.64 -30.66 27.56
N ALA A 19 -42.51 -31.75 26.80
CA ALA A 19 -43.58 -32.25 25.95
C ALA A 19 -44.75 -32.88 26.73
N SER A 20 -44.51 -33.31 27.97
CA SER A 20 -45.51 -33.92 28.83
C SER A 20 -46.38 -32.84 29.49
N SER A 21 -47.50 -32.53 28.85
CA SER A 21 -48.50 -31.53 29.30
C SER A 21 -49.25 -31.85 30.61
N MET A 22 -48.80 -32.83 31.40
CA MET A 22 -49.38 -33.18 32.69
C MET A 22 -48.32 -33.06 33.80
N ASN A 23 -48.52 -32.09 34.72
CA ASN A 23 -47.85 -31.92 36.01
C ASN A 23 -46.64 -32.84 36.25
N PRO A 24 -45.43 -32.46 35.81
CA PRO A 24 -44.24 -33.24 36.11
C PRO A 24 -44.04 -33.33 37.63
N ASP A 25 -43.53 -34.47 38.08
CA ASP A 25 -43.14 -34.64 39.49
C ASP A 25 -42.08 -33.59 39.84
N ARG A 26 -42.37 -32.78 40.86
CA ARG A 26 -41.53 -31.65 41.26
C ARG A 26 -40.11 -32.12 41.63
N GLU A 27 -39.99 -33.29 42.24
CA GLU A 27 -38.69 -33.85 42.61
C GLU A 27 -37.86 -34.24 41.38
N GLN A 28 -38.51 -34.79 40.34
CA GLN A 28 -37.86 -35.13 39.07
C GLN A 28 -37.42 -33.86 38.31
N LEU A 29 -38.26 -32.83 38.32
CA LEU A 29 -37.96 -31.56 37.66
C LEU A 29 -36.79 -30.82 38.33
N GLU A 30 -36.79 -30.74 39.66
CA GLU A 30 -35.68 -30.15 40.42
C GLU A 30 -34.37 -30.92 40.17
N ARG A 31 -34.43 -32.25 40.05
CA ARG A 31 -33.27 -33.08 39.71
C ARG A 31 -32.72 -32.77 38.31
N LEU A 32 -33.55 -32.83 37.27
CA LEU A 32 -33.14 -32.57 35.89
C LEU A 32 -32.61 -31.14 35.73
N HIS A 33 -33.25 -30.18 36.37
CA HIS A 33 -32.80 -28.79 36.36
C HIS A 33 -31.41 -28.64 36.99
N ASN A 34 -31.18 -29.23 38.16
CA ASN A 34 -29.88 -29.17 38.83
C ASN A 34 -28.77 -29.87 38.04
N GLU A 35 -29.08 -31.00 37.39
CA GLU A 35 -28.14 -31.72 36.53
C GLU A 35 -27.77 -30.87 35.30
N LEU A 36 -28.76 -30.27 34.64
CA LEU A 36 -28.52 -29.38 33.49
C LEU A 36 -27.74 -28.12 33.88
N ASP A 37 -28.12 -27.45 34.97
CA ASP A 37 -27.41 -26.29 35.51
C ASP A 37 -25.94 -26.62 35.80
N ALA A 38 -25.69 -27.78 36.42
CA ALA A 38 -24.34 -28.23 36.73
C ALA A 38 -23.50 -28.44 35.47
N GLU A 39 -24.03 -29.11 34.44
CA GLU A 39 -23.29 -29.35 33.19
C GLU A 39 -22.98 -28.04 32.45
N ILE A 40 -23.93 -27.10 32.38
CA ILE A 40 -23.69 -25.78 31.77
C ILE A 40 -22.62 -25.00 32.56
N ARG A 41 -22.65 -25.03 33.89
CA ARG A 41 -21.62 -24.35 34.71
C ARG A 41 -20.24 -24.95 34.52
N VAL A 42 -20.14 -26.27 34.39
CA VAL A 42 -18.88 -26.97 34.17
C VAL A 42 -18.32 -26.65 32.78
N ALA A 43 -19.16 -26.68 31.74
CA ALA A 43 -18.77 -26.27 30.40
C ALA A 43 -18.29 -24.80 30.36
N ASN A 44 -19.06 -23.88 30.96
CA ASN A 44 -18.70 -22.46 31.05
C ASN A 44 -17.43 -22.20 31.86
N LYS A 45 -17.12 -23.02 32.86
CA LYS A 45 -15.87 -22.91 33.60
C LYS A 45 -14.69 -23.26 32.68
N ARG A 46 -14.78 -24.37 31.97
CA ARG A 46 -13.72 -24.85 31.07
C ARG A 46 -13.52 -23.92 29.87
N LEU A 47 -14.60 -23.33 29.35
CA LEU A 47 -14.53 -22.29 28.33
C LEU A 47 -13.71 -21.08 28.80
N ARG A 48 -13.97 -20.56 30.01
CA ARG A 48 -13.19 -19.44 30.58
C ARG A 48 -11.71 -19.77 30.79
N GLU A 49 -11.40 -21.01 31.15
CA GLU A 49 -10.02 -21.48 31.28
C GLU A 49 -9.32 -21.52 29.91
N CYS A 50 -10.01 -21.99 28.86
CA CYS A 50 -9.53 -21.91 27.49
C CYS A 50 -9.34 -20.46 27.02
N ASP A 51 -10.29 -19.57 27.32
CA ASP A 51 -10.23 -18.15 26.98
C ASP A 51 -9.01 -17.46 27.60
N ALA A 52 -8.76 -17.71 28.89
CA ALA A 52 -7.59 -17.19 29.59
C ALA A 52 -6.27 -17.66 28.92
N LEU A 53 -6.18 -18.95 28.55
CA LEU A 53 -5.02 -19.48 27.84
C LEU A 53 -4.82 -18.83 26.46
N LEU A 54 -5.92 -18.56 25.73
CA LEU A 54 -5.85 -17.86 24.44
C LEU A 54 -5.40 -16.40 24.60
N ALA A 55 -5.89 -15.70 25.62
CA ALA A 55 -5.50 -14.33 25.93
C ALA A 55 -3.99 -14.23 26.29
N ASP A 56 -3.44 -15.27 26.93
CA ASP A 56 -2.01 -15.38 27.26
C ASP A 56 -1.15 -15.89 26.09
N GLY A 57 -1.76 -16.20 24.93
CA GLY A 57 -1.06 -16.69 23.74
C GLY A 57 -0.72 -18.19 23.77
N HIS A 58 -1.20 -18.93 24.76
CA HIS A 58 -1.02 -20.38 24.96
C HIS A 58 -2.04 -21.19 24.14
N ARG A 59 -1.96 -21.05 22.80
CA ARG A 59 -2.93 -21.62 21.86
C ARG A 59 -2.99 -23.15 21.92
N SER A 60 -1.85 -23.82 21.98
CA SER A 60 -1.78 -25.28 21.99
C SER A 60 -2.34 -25.87 23.28
N GLU A 61 -2.09 -25.21 24.41
CA GLU A 61 -2.63 -25.60 25.71
C GLU A 61 -4.14 -25.38 25.78
N ALA A 62 -4.66 -24.27 25.23
CA ALA A 62 -6.10 -24.02 25.14
C ALA A 62 -6.83 -25.11 24.33
N ILE A 63 -6.24 -25.50 23.20
CA ILE A 63 -6.74 -26.59 22.34
C ILE A 63 -6.71 -27.93 23.07
N GLN A 64 -5.59 -28.26 23.73
CA GLN A 64 -5.47 -29.50 24.48
C GLN A 64 -6.47 -29.53 25.64
N LEU A 65 -6.64 -28.42 26.35
CA LEU A 65 -7.65 -28.27 27.40
C LEU A 65 -9.06 -28.42 26.84
N ALA A 66 -9.36 -28.00 25.62
CA ALA A 66 -10.67 -28.20 25.00
C ALA A 66 -10.90 -29.65 24.53
N GLU A 67 -9.83 -30.37 24.17
CA GLU A 67 -9.89 -31.74 23.65
C GLU A 67 -9.94 -32.84 24.73
N GLN A 68 -9.63 -32.54 25.99
CA GLN A 68 -9.79 -33.52 27.08
C GLN A 68 -11.20 -34.10 27.11
N GLU A 69 -11.35 -35.39 27.41
CA GLU A 69 -12.67 -36.02 27.40
C GLU A 69 -13.54 -35.54 28.58
N PRO A 70 -14.84 -35.27 28.36
CA PRO A 70 -15.51 -35.21 27.05
C PRO A 70 -15.15 -33.91 26.30
N ASN A 71 -15.08 -33.97 24.97
CA ASN A 71 -14.65 -32.83 24.15
C ASN A 71 -15.53 -31.60 24.43
N LEU A 72 -14.90 -30.49 24.82
CA LEU A 72 -15.62 -29.31 25.32
C LEU A 72 -16.54 -28.71 24.25
N LEU A 73 -16.07 -28.58 23.01
CA LEU A 73 -16.87 -27.99 21.94
C LEU A 73 -18.07 -28.88 21.57
N GLU A 74 -17.92 -30.20 21.71
CA GLU A 74 -19.02 -31.15 21.55
C GLU A 74 -20.04 -31.01 22.68
N VAL A 75 -19.60 -30.97 23.94
CA VAL A 75 -20.49 -30.74 25.10
C VAL A 75 -21.25 -29.42 24.96
N VAL A 76 -20.55 -28.33 24.61
CA VAL A 76 -21.17 -27.01 24.36
C VAL A 76 -22.21 -27.11 23.25
N SER A 77 -21.93 -27.83 22.16
CA SER A 77 -22.88 -28.00 21.05
C SER A 77 -24.12 -28.81 21.41
N ILE A 78 -24.04 -29.68 22.43
CA ILE A 78 -25.15 -30.48 22.93
C ILE A 78 -25.99 -29.64 23.89
N LEU A 79 -25.34 -28.96 24.84
CA LEU A 79 -25.99 -28.10 25.84
C LEU A 79 -26.63 -26.84 25.24
N ASP A 80 -26.23 -26.43 24.02
CA ASP A 80 -26.88 -25.37 23.24
C ASP A 80 -28.08 -25.91 22.43
N PHE A 81 -29.17 -26.26 23.13
CA PHE A 81 -30.38 -26.81 22.51
C PHE A 81 -31.53 -25.78 22.45
N PRO A 82 -32.40 -25.84 21.41
CA PRO A 82 -33.38 -24.78 21.16
C PRO A 82 -34.50 -24.72 22.20
N GLU A 83 -34.74 -25.80 22.94
CA GLU A 83 -35.74 -25.85 24.01
C GLU A 83 -35.24 -25.24 25.33
N LEU A 84 -33.97 -24.79 25.42
CA LEU A 84 -33.40 -24.23 26.66
C LEU A 84 -34.11 -22.95 27.16
N PRO A 85 -34.51 -21.99 26.30
CA PRO A 85 -35.30 -20.84 26.74
C PRO A 85 -36.66 -21.25 27.29
N GLU A 86 -37.35 -22.19 26.63
CA GLU A 86 -38.64 -22.73 27.08
C GLU A 86 -38.51 -23.47 28.42
N TRP A 87 -37.43 -24.23 28.60
CA TRP A 87 -37.07 -24.83 29.88
C TRP A 87 -36.86 -23.78 30.97
N ASN A 88 -36.12 -22.71 30.67
CA ASN A 88 -35.85 -21.64 31.62
C ASN A 88 -37.12 -20.88 32.02
N ASP A 89 -38.02 -20.61 31.07
CA ASP A 89 -39.33 -20.02 31.37
C ASP A 89 -40.16 -20.97 32.26
N PHE A 90 -40.19 -22.26 31.94
CA PHE A 90 -40.91 -23.27 32.70
C PHE A 90 -40.42 -23.44 34.14
N VAL A 91 -39.10 -23.48 34.37
CA VAL A 91 -38.54 -23.59 35.73
C VAL A 91 -38.68 -22.28 36.53
N ALA A 92 -38.68 -21.12 35.85
CA ALA A 92 -38.92 -19.82 36.47
C ALA A 92 -40.36 -19.69 36.98
N GLU A 93 -41.35 -20.16 36.21
CA GLU A 93 -42.76 -20.22 36.65
C GLU A 93 -42.95 -21.07 37.91
N LEU A 94 -42.11 -22.09 38.10
CA LEU A 94 -42.10 -22.97 39.26
C LEU A 94 -41.25 -22.44 40.44
N GLY A 95 -40.63 -21.27 40.30
CA GLY A 95 -39.84 -20.61 41.33
C GLY A 95 -38.41 -21.14 41.51
N LEU A 96 -37.88 -21.86 40.52
CA LEU A 96 -36.47 -22.27 40.49
C LEU A 96 -35.61 -21.19 39.82
N THR A 97 -34.32 -21.17 40.15
CA THR A 97 -33.36 -20.26 39.52
C THR A 97 -33.06 -20.72 38.10
N VAL A 98 -33.20 -19.86 37.09
CA VAL A 98 -32.87 -20.21 35.70
C VAL A 98 -31.42 -20.64 35.53
N THR A 99 -31.17 -21.51 34.55
CA THR A 99 -29.80 -21.95 34.23
C THR A 99 -28.98 -20.78 33.66
N PRO A 100 -27.65 -20.74 33.89
CA PRO A 100 -26.81 -19.68 33.36
C PRO A 100 -26.70 -19.76 31.83
N GLU A 101 -26.44 -18.63 31.19
CA GLU A 101 -26.20 -18.59 29.74
C GLU A 101 -24.88 -19.30 29.39
N LEU A 102 -24.91 -20.09 28.31
CA LEU A 102 -23.74 -20.76 27.78
C LEU A 102 -22.85 -19.74 27.04
N GLN A 103 -21.54 -19.79 27.27
CA GLN A 103 -20.59 -18.79 26.76
C GLN A 103 -20.16 -19.08 25.31
N ILE A 104 -21.10 -18.95 24.38
CA ILE A 104 -20.92 -19.26 22.95
C ILE A 104 -19.85 -18.40 22.28
N ASP A 105 -19.68 -17.15 22.70
CA ASP A 105 -18.66 -16.25 22.15
C ASP A 105 -17.25 -16.81 22.37
N ILE A 106 -16.96 -17.26 23.61
CA ILE A 106 -15.68 -17.90 23.95
C ILE A 106 -15.47 -19.20 23.16
N ALA A 107 -16.52 -20.00 22.98
CA ALA A 107 -16.44 -21.22 22.16
C ALA A 107 -16.11 -20.91 20.69
N THR A 108 -16.60 -19.78 20.17
CA THR A 108 -16.32 -19.31 18.81
C THR A 108 -14.88 -18.84 18.65
N ASP A 109 -14.36 -18.10 19.62
CA ASP A 109 -12.97 -17.64 19.64
C ASP A 109 -11.99 -18.83 19.77
N LEU A 110 -12.30 -19.78 20.66
CA LEU A 110 -11.58 -21.03 20.79
C LEU A 110 -11.59 -21.84 19.48
N ASN A 111 -12.69 -21.87 18.76
CA ASN A 111 -12.78 -22.58 17.49
C ASN A 111 -11.96 -21.92 16.37
N SER A 112 -11.81 -20.59 16.41
CA SER A 112 -10.92 -19.83 15.50
C SER A 112 -9.45 -20.17 15.74
N ALA A 113 -9.10 -20.73 16.90
CA ALA A 113 -7.79 -21.23 17.21
C ALA A 113 -7.43 -22.57 16.52
N TYR A 114 -8.23 -23.11 15.59
CA TYR A 114 -7.92 -24.34 14.86
C TYR A 114 -7.77 -24.06 13.33
N ASP A 115 -6.53 -24.02 12.78
CA ASP A 115 -6.20 -23.73 11.35
C ASP A 115 -5.92 -24.99 10.47
N GLU A 116 -5.60 -24.76 9.18
CA GLU A 116 -6.13 -25.34 7.92
C GLU A 116 -5.92 -26.83 7.52
N ASP A 117 -5.18 -27.68 8.23
CA ASP A 117 -4.98 -29.10 7.86
C ASP A 117 -5.99 -30.05 8.51
N GLU A 118 -7.26 -29.67 8.42
CA GLU A 118 -8.32 -30.28 9.21
C GLU A 118 -9.11 -31.38 8.45
N PRO A 119 -9.32 -32.57 9.05
CA PRO A 119 -10.20 -33.61 8.51
C PRO A 119 -11.61 -33.08 8.20
N LEU A 120 -12.25 -33.58 7.14
CA LEU A 120 -13.60 -33.17 6.70
C LEU A 120 -14.63 -33.19 7.84
N GLU A 121 -14.58 -34.21 8.70
CA GLU A 121 -15.49 -34.35 9.83
C GLU A 121 -15.39 -33.18 10.82
N LYS A 122 -14.18 -32.69 11.08
CA LYS A 122 -13.97 -31.53 11.95
C LYS A 122 -14.50 -30.24 11.29
N LEU A 123 -14.35 -30.08 9.97
CA LEU A 123 -14.94 -28.94 9.25
C LEU A 123 -16.48 -28.95 9.29
N LEU A 124 -17.10 -30.13 9.17
CA LEU A 124 -18.54 -30.29 9.30
C LEU A 124 -19.03 -29.94 10.71
N ARG A 125 -18.29 -30.35 11.75
CA ARG A 125 -18.57 -29.94 13.14
C ARG A 125 -18.49 -28.41 13.28
N LYS A 126 -17.41 -27.79 12.78
CA LYS A 126 -17.27 -26.32 12.79
C LYS A 126 -18.41 -25.62 12.06
N PHE A 127 -18.87 -26.17 10.93
CA PHE A 127 -19.93 -25.56 10.15
C PHE A 127 -21.28 -25.63 10.86
N ARG A 128 -21.52 -26.72 11.60
CA ARG A 128 -22.68 -26.84 12.49
C ARG A 128 -22.63 -25.78 13.58
N VAL A 129 -21.50 -25.63 14.27
CA VAL A 129 -21.32 -24.60 15.33
C VAL A 129 -21.58 -23.19 14.77
N TYR A 130 -20.96 -22.84 13.64
CA TYR A 130 -21.14 -21.51 13.04
C TYR A 130 -22.58 -21.24 12.59
N SER A 131 -23.27 -22.28 12.12
CA SER A 131 -24.66 -22.16 11.67
C SER A 131 -25.63 -21.97 12.83
N LEU A 132 -25.43 -22.71 13.93
CA LEU A 132 -26.25 -22.62 15.14
C LEU A 132 -26.01 -21.33 15.90
N GLY A 133 -24.74 -20.97 16.13
CA GLY A 133 -24.34 -19.70 16.77
C GLY A 133 -24.56 -18.45 15.91
N ARG A 134 -25.22 -18.58 14.75
CA ARG A 134 -25.53 -17.48 13.81
C ARG A 134 -24.32 -16.63 13.45
N ALA A 135 -23.15 -17.25 13.31
CA ALA A 135 -21.93 -16.58 12.92
C ALA A 135 -22.12 -15.78 11.62
N PRO A 136 -21.33 -14.71 11.41
CA PRO A 136 -21.40 -13.89 10.21
C PRO A 136 -21.41 -14.77 8.95
N LEU A 137 -22.28 -14.41 7.99
CA LEU A 137 -22.53 -15.26 6.82
C LEU A 137 -21.26 -15.51 6.01
N ARG A 138 -20.34 -14.54 5.98
CA ARG A 138 -19.01 -14.66 5.39
C ARG A 138 -18.21 -15.82 5.99
N SER A 139 -18.15 -15.92 7.32
CA SER A 139 -17.41 -16.98 8.02
C SER A 139 -17.98 -18.37 7.70
N ARG A 140 -19.31 -18.47 7.60
CA ARG A 140 -20.00 -19.71 7.18
C ARG A 140 -19.71 -20.07 5.73
N ILE A 141 -19.71 -19.10 4.82
CA ILE A 141 -19.37 -19.31 3.40
C ILE A 141 -17.94 -19.78 3.23
N ASP A 142 -16.98 -19.17 3.94
CA ASP A 142 -15.57 -19.55 3.83
C ASP A 142 -15.35 -21.01 4.28
N LEU A 143 -16.03 -21.44 5.33
CA LEU A 143 -16.00 -22.83 5.78
C LEU A 143 -16.71 -23.79 4.81
N LEU A 144 -17.85 -23.38 4.27
CA LEU A 144 -18.59 -24.17 3.28
C LEU A 144 -17.81 -24.36 1.97
N ARG A 145 -17.01 -23.37 1.55
CA ARG A 145 -16.06 -23.50 0.44
C ARG A 145 -14.99 -24.55 0.73
N GLN A 146 -14.47 -24.61 1.96
CA GLN A 146 -13.50 -25.62 2.36
C GLN A 146 -14.11 -27.03 2.37
N ILE A 147 -15.35 -27.17 2.85
CA ILE A 147 -16.10 -28.43 2.83
C ILE A 147 -16.33 -28.88 1.38
N ALA A 148 -16.89 -28.01 0.54
CA ALA A 148 -17.20 -28.32 -0.86
C ALA A 148 -15.96 -28.67 -1.71
N LYS A 149 -14.79 -28.12 -1.35
CA LYS A 149 -13.51 -28.45 -1.99
C LYS A 149 -12.96 -29.82 -1.54
N ARG A 150 -13.23 -30.24 -0.30
CA ARG A 150 -12.77 -31.53 0.25
C ARG A 150 -13.71 -32.68 -0.10
N ASP A 151 -15.02 -32.41 -0.20
CA ASP A 151 -16.04 -33.37 -0.59
C ASP A 151 -16.67 -33.00 -1.94
N GLU A 152 -15.88 -33.15 -3.01
CA GLU A 152 -16.32 -32.78 -4.37
C GLU A 152 -17.40 -33.70 -4.94
N ALA A 153 -17.51 -34.92 -4.42
CA ALA A 153 -18.47 -35.95 -4.84
C ALA A 153 -19.91 -35.58 -4.46
N THR A 154 -20.05 -34.78 -3.41
CA THR A 154 -21.34 -34.39 -2.84
C THR A 154 -21.84 -33.09 -3.44
N SER A 155 -22.88 -33.18 -4.29
CA SER A 155 -23.39 -32.03 -5.04
C SER A 155 -24.11 -30.98 -4.18
N TYR A 156 -24.74 -31.38 -3.06
CA TYR A 156 -25.56 -30.45 -2.27
C TYR A 156 -24.73 -29.34 -1.61
N TRP A 157 -23.46 -29.58 -1.29
CA TRP A 157 -22.56 -28.53 -0.77
C TRP A 157 -22.39 -27.36 -1.75
N LYS A 158 -22.37 -27.64 -3.05
CA LYS A 158 -22.25 -26.61 -4.09
C LYS A 158 -23.55 -25.81 -4.21
N ASP A 159 -24.70 -26.44 -4.00
CA ASP A 159 -26.00 -25.77 -4.07
C ASP A 159 -26.27 -24.94 -2.82
N ASP A 160 -25.92 -25.44 -1.64
CA ASP A 160 -25.92 -24.68 -0.40
C ASP A 160 -24.98 -23.47 -0.48
N LEU A 161 -23.77 -23.66 -1.02
CA LEU A 161 -22.82 -22.57 -1.22
C LEU A 161 -23.40 -21.46 -2.09
N LYS A 162 -24.06 -21.81 -3.21
CA LYS A 162 -24.74 -20.81 -4.06
C LYS A 162 -25.85 -20.08 -3.29
N SER A 163 -26.65 -20.80 -2.52
CA SER A 163 -27.73 -20.21 -1.72
C SER A 163 -27.19 -19.20 -0.70
N TYR A 164 -26.12 -19.55 0.01
CA TYR A 164 -25.45 -18.68 0.98
C TYR A 164 -24.82 -17.46 0.30
N GLU A 165 -24.13 -17.66 -0.82
CA GLU A 165 -23.53 -16.57 -1.58
C GLU A 165 -24.58 -15.58 -2.12
N GLN A 166 -25.75 -16.04 -2.56
CA GLN A 166 -26.85 -15.16 -2.96
C GLN A 166 -27.36 -14.29 -1.81
N VAL A 167 -27.45 -14.85 -0.60
CA VAL A 167 -27.83 -14.07 0.59
C VAL A 167 -26.73 -13.08 0.96
N ARG A 168 -25.46 -13.48 0.90
CA ARG A 168 -24.33 -12.59 1.20
C ARG A 168 -24.25 -11.41 0.24
N LEU A 169 -24.43 -11.65 -1.06
CA LEU A 169 -24.45 -10.58 -2.05
C LEU A 169 -25.57 -9.56 -1.79
N ARG A 170 -26.74 -10.01 -1.31
CA ARG A 170 -27.81 -9.10 -0.87
C ARG A 170 -27.41 -8.29 0.38
N GLN A 171 -26.84 -8.95 1.39
CA GLN A 171 -26.33 -8.25 2.59
C GLN A 171 -25.27 -7.20 2.24
N MET A 172 -24.37 -7.51 1.29
CA MET A 172 -23.34 -6.57 0.85
C MET A 172 -23.92 -5.32 0.19
N VAL A 173 -25.09 -5.38 -0.46
CA VAL A 173 -25.74 -4.17 -1.01
C VAL A 173 -26.10 -3.20 0.10
N ASP A 174 -26.64 -3.72 1.21
CA ASP A 174 -27.03 -2.91 2.36
C ASP A 174 -25.80 -2.39 3.13
N GLU A 175 -24.80 -3.25 3.36
CA GLU A 175 -23.52 -2.86 3.98
C GLU A 175 -22.80 -1.78 3.16
N VAL A 176 -22.76 -1.88 1.82
CA VAL A 176 -22.18 -0.85 0.95
C VAL A 176 -22.94 0.46 1.07
N ARG A 177 -24.28 0.42 1.11
CA ARG A 177 -25.11 1.61 1.26
C ARG A 177 -24.84 2.32 2.58
N GLU A 178 -24.76 1.57 3.67
CA GLU A 178 -24.47 2.08 5.02
C GLU A 178 -23.06 2.65 5.11
N ALA A 179 -22.06 1.91 4.63
CA ALA A 179 -20.66 2.33 4.66
C ALA A 179 -20.43 3.58 3.78
N THR A 180 -21.11 3.67 2.62
CA THR A 180 -21.07 4.87 1.77
C THR A 180 -21.70 6.08 2.47
N GLY A 181 -22.83 5.89 3.16
CA GLY A 181 -23.53 6.96 3.88
C GLY A 181 -22.75 7.49 5.08
N SER A 182 -22.09 6.60 5.81
CA SER A 182 -21.23 6.93 6.96
C SER A 182 -19.80 7.33 6.56
N LYS A 183 -19.44 7.27 5.27
CA LYS A 183 -18.08 7.46 4.75
C LYS A 183 -17.04 6.57 5.45
N ASN A 184 -17.44 5.36 5.84
CA ASN A 184 -16.53 4.41 6.48
C ASN A 184 -15.63 3.72 5.44
N HIS A 185 -14.47 4.32 5.18
CA HIS A 185 -13.50 3.85 4.19
C HIS A 185 -12.96 2.44 4.50
N ALA A 186 -12.85 2.07 5.78
CA ALA A 186 -12.33 0.77 6.19
C ALA A 186 -13.30 -0.36 5.79
N ASP A 187 -14.60 -0.17 6.04
CA ASP A 187 -15.61 -1.15 5.65
C ASP A 187 -15.77 -1.27 4.15
N ILE A 188 -15.68 -0.17 3.40
CA ILE A 188 -15.77 -0.20 1.94
C ILE A 188 -14.58 -0.97 1.34
N ARG A 189 -13.37 -0.78 1.89
CA ARG A 189 -12.19 -1.56 1.47
C ARG A 189 -12.39 -3.05 1.75
N ARG A 190 -12.86 -3.40 2.96
CA ARG A 190 -13.17 -4.80 3.33
C ARG A 190 -14.19 -5.44 2.38
N LEU A 191 -15.24 -4.71 2.03
CA LEU A 191 -16.30 -5.15 1.11
C LEU A 191 -15.79 -5.26 -0.34
N HIS A 192 -14.97 -4.32 -0.79
CA HIS A 192 -14.35 -4.33 -2.12
C HIS A 192 -13.48 -5.58 -2.28
N ASP A 193 -12.64 -5.87 -1.28
CA ASP A 193 -11.75 -7.02 -1.30
C ASP A 193 -12.55 -8.33 -1.27
N GLU A 194 -13.62 -8.40 -0.49
CA GLU A 194 -14.52 -9.55 -0.46
C GLU A 194 -15.20 -9.78 -1.81
N LEU A 195 -15.69 -8.72 -2.46
CA LEU A 195 -16.37 -8.80 -3.76
C LEU A 195 -15.43 -9.25 -4.88
N HIS A 196 -14.16 -8.84 -4.84
CA HIS A 196 -13.14 -9.17 -5.84
C HIS A 196 -12.42 -10.50 -5.59
N ARG A 197 -12.71 -11.23 -4.51
CA ARG A 197 -12.21 -12.59 -4.32
C ARG A 197 -12.69 -13.50 -5.47
N LYS A 198 -11.77 -14.26 -6.08
CA LYS A 198 -12.00 -15.09 -7.28
C LYS A 198 -12.83 -16.38 -7.03
N SER A 199 -13.58 -16.48 -5.94
CA SER A 199 -14.20 -17.74 -5.50
C SER A 199 -15.73 -17.72 -5.45
N TRP A 200 -16.39 -16.73 -6.06
CA TRP A 200 -17.86 -16.68 -6.12
C TRP A 200 -18.39 -17.69 -7.14
N SER A 201 -19.23 -18.62 -6.68
CA SER A 201 -20.00 -19.52 -7.54
C SER A 201 -21.19 -18.79 -8.16
N VAL A 202 -21.72 -17.78 -7.46
CA VAL A 202 -22.77 -16.89 -7.95
C VAL A 202 -22.15 -15.56 -8.37
N LYS A 203 -22.31 -15.21 -9.65
CA LYS A 203 -21.74 -13.99 -10.19
C LYS A 203 -22.30 -12.75 -9.46
N PRO A 204 -21.46 -11.90 -8.86
CA PRO A 204 -21.92 -10.66 -8.25
C PRO A 204 -22.57 -9.71 -9.27
N ASP A 205 -23.54 -8.90 -8.83
CA ASP A 205 -24.17 -7.89 -9.68
C ASP A 205 -23.14 -6.85 -10.15
N ARG A 206 -23.08 -6.62 -11.46
CA ARG A 206 -22.20 -5.63 -12.07
C ARG A 206 -22.41 -4.23 -11.48
N LYS A 207 -23.66 -3.86 -11.15
CA LYS A 207 -23.95 -2.55 -10.55
C LYS A 207 -23.34 -2.40 -9.16
N LEU A 208 -23.28 -3.49 -8.39
CA LEU A 208 -22.65 -3.49 -7.06
C LEU A 208 -21.13 -3.32 -7.19
N ILE A 209 -20.52 -4.05 -8.13
CA ILE A 209 -19.08 -3.94 -8.46
C ILE A 209 -18.74 -2.51 -8.88
N GLU A 210 -19.45 -1.96 -9.87
CA GLU A 210 -19.19 -0.60 -10.38
C GLU A 210 -19.32 0.46 -9.28
N ARG A 211 -20.32 0.31 -8.40
CA ARG A 211 -20.53 1.24 -7.28
C ARG A 211 -19.38 1.20 -6.27
N ILE A 212 -18.93 0.01 -5.89
CA ILE A 212 -17.85 -0.11 -4.91
C ILE A 212 -16.50 0.31 -5.49
N ASP A 213 -16.26 0.03 -6.77
CA ASP A 213 -15.06 0.44 -7.50
C ASP A 213 -14.99 1.95 -7.63
N GLN A 214 -16.11 2.60 -7.98
CA GLN A 214 -16.17 4.06 -8.05
C GLN A 214 -15.82 4.68 -6.72
N PHE A 215 -16.42 4.20 -5.62
CA PHE A 215 -16.12 4.75 -4.30
C PHE A 215 -14.65 4.51 -3.90
N MET A 216 -14.12 3.31 -4.14
CA MET A 216 -12.71 3.02 -3.86
C MET A 216 -11.75 3.87 -4.68
N ASN A 217 -12.12 4.21 -5.92
CA ASN A 217 -11.36 5.14 -6.75
C ASN A 217 -11.43 6.56 -6.20
N ASP A 218 -12.59 7.02 -5.73
CA ASP A 218 -12.74 8.33 -5.10
C ASP A 218 -11.88 8.43 -3.82
N VAL A 219 -11.86 7.39 -2.98
CA VAL A 219 -11.00 7.30 -1.79
C VAL A 219 -9.52 7.33 -2.17
N ARG A 220 -9.11 6.54 -3.16
CA ARG A 220 -7.71 6.53 -3.64
C ARG A 220 -7.30 7.89 -4.19
N GLN A 221 -8.18 8.58 -4.90
CA GLN A 221 -7.93 9.92 -5.41
C GLN A 221 -7.78 10.93 -4.27
N GLN A 222 -8.60 10.84 -3.22
CA GLN A 222 -8.48 11.69 -2.05
C GLN A 222 -7.17 11.44 -1.29
N ASP A 223 -6.84 10.18 -0.99
CA ASP A 223 -5.56 9.79 -0.36
C ASP A 223 -4.35 10.29 -1.16
N ALA A 224 -4.45 10.24 -2.50
CA ALA A 224 -3.38 10.72 -3.39
C ALA A 224 -3.25 12.25 -3.36
N VAL A 225 -4.35 13.00 -3.28
CA VAL A 225 -4.33 14.46 -3.13
C VAL A 225 -3.72 14.87 -1.79
N GLU A 226 -4.06 14.18 -0.70
CA GLU A 226 -3.47 14.44 0.62
C GLU A 226 -1.96 14.21 0.61
N ARG A 227 -1.50 13.07 0.08
CA ARG A 227 -0.07 12.78 -0.06
C ARG A 227 0.66 13.75 -1.01
N LEU A 228 0.01 14.21 -2.07
CA LEU A 228 0.58 15.25 -2.93
C LEU A 228 0.74 16.56 -2.18
N ALA A 229 -0.17 16.91 -1.27
CA ALA A 229 -0.05 18.11 -0.46
C ALA A 229 1.20 18.05 0.42
N ASP A 230 1.39 16.94 1.13
CA ASP A 230 2.58 16.71 1.95
C ASP A 230 3.87 16.82 1.13
N LEU A 231 3.92 16.12 -0.02
CA LEU A 231 5.08 16.15 -0.90
C LEU A 231 5.33 17.53 -1.53
N SER A 232 4.27 18.31 -1.79
CA SER A 232 4.39 19.69 -2.30
C SER A 232 5.03 20.62 -1.27
N ASP A 233 4.74 20.41 0.02
CA ASP A 233 5.34 21.18 1.11
C ASP A 233 6.80 20.74 1.38
N GLU A 234 7.10 19.45 1.27
CA GLU A 234 8.48 18.93 1.29
C GLU A 234 9.31 19.50 0.14
N LEU A 235 8.79 19.49 -1.10
CA LEU A 235 9.44 20.09 -2.27
C LEU A 235 9.72 21.58 -2.07
N ARG A 236 8.78 22.32 -1.49
CA ARG A 236 8.98 23.76 -1.19
C ARG A 236 10.08 23.95 -0.15
N THR A 237 10.20 23.05 0.81
CA THR A 237 11.23 23.10 1.86
C THR A 237 12.60 22.74 1.29
N ALA A 238 12.69 21.68 0.48
CA ALA A 238 13.92 21.28 -0.20
C ALA A 238 14.43 22.40 -1.12
N ARG A 239 13.54 23.06 -1.87
CA ARG A 239 13.88 24.25 -2.67
C ARG A 239 14.46 25.38 -1.81
N LYS A 240 13.84 25.69 -0.66
CA LYS A 240 14.36 26.75 0.24
C LYS A 240 15.76 26.45 0.76
N ASN A 241 16.12 25.18 0.86
CA ASN A 241 17.44 24.72 1.27
C ASN A 241 18.42 24.57 0.09
N GLU A 242 18.02 24.94 -1.13
CA GLU A 242 18.80 24.82 -2.37
C GLU A 242 19.29 23.38 -2.68
N ASP A 243 18.58 22.37 -2.17
CA ASP A 243 18.92 20.96 -2.39
C ASP A 243 18.36 20.45 -3.72
N ALA A 244 19.12 20.68 -4.80
CA ALA A 244 18.72 20.33 -6.16
C ALA A 244 18.52 18.82 -6.38
N ASP A 245 19.33 17.97 -5.74
CA ASP A 245 19.28 16.52 -5.95
C ASP A 245 18.02 15.93 -5.31
N THR A 246 17.69 16.36 -4.09
CA THR A 246 16.46 15.95 -3.41
C THR A 246 15.21 16.43 -4.16
N VAL A 247 15.21 17.68 -4.66
CA VAL A 247 14.10 18.20 -5.46
C VAL A 247 13.91 17.42 -6.76
N LYS A 248 14.99 17.12 -7.50
CA LYS A 248 14.92 16.33 -8.74
C LYS A 248 14.31 14.94 -8.49
N SER A 249 14.66 14.26 -7.39
CA SER A 249 14.10 12.96 -7.03
C SER A 249 12.62 13.04 -6.62
N MET A 250 12.26 14.04 -5.79
CA MET A 250 10.91 14.19 -5.26
C MET A 250 9.90 14.64 -6.33
N ILE A 251 10.32 15.40 -7.35
CA ILE A 251 9.43 15.77 -8.46
C ILE A 251 8.96 14.55 -9.24
N GLY A 252 9.84 13.57 -9.50
CA GLY A 252 9.44 12.33 -10.16
C GLY A 252 8.34 11.60 -9.38
N GLN A 253 8.48 11.53 -8.05
CA GLN A 253 7.46 10.94 -7.17
C GLN A 253 6.16 11.75 -7.18
N TRP A 254 6.26 13.08 -7.23
CA TRP A 254 5.11 13.98 -7.32
C TRP A 254 4.36 13.77 -8.64
N GLU A 255 5.06 13.65 -9.77
CA GLU A 255 4.45 13.41 -11.08
C GLU A 255 3.75 12.04 -11.17
N GLU A 256 4.38 10.98 -10.65
CA GLU A 256 3.79 9.65 -10.60
C GLU A 256 2.51 9.61 -9.75
N LEU A 257 2.48 10.35 -8.64
CA LEU A 257 1.31 10.44 -7.78
C LEU A 257 0.24 11.37 -8.37
N ALA A 258 0.65 12.43 -9.06
CA ALA A 258 -0.23 13.34 -9.79
C ALA A 258 -1.05 12.61 -10.86
N GLN A 259 -0.45 11.66 -11.59
CA GLN A 259 -1.16 10.86 -12.59
C GLN A 259 -2.31 10.02 -12.01
N LYS A 260 -2.27 9.71 -10.71
CA LYS A 260 -3.31 8.94 -10.01
C LYS A 260 -4.45 9.81 -9.48
N CYS A 261 -4.28 11.13 -9.50
CA CYS A 261 -5.27 12.09 -9.03
C CYS A 261 -6.27 12.49 -10.11
N ASN A 262 -7.44 12.95 -9.69
CA ASN A 262 -8.40 13.57 -10.59
C ASN A 262 -7.87 14.94 -11.05
N GLN A 263 -7.46 15.00 -12.32
CA GLN A 263 -6.89 16.20 -12.95
C GLN A 263 -7.86 17.39 -12.98
N ASN A 264 -9.17 17.14 -12.88
CA ASN A 264 -10.19 18.19 -12.87
C ASN A 264 -10.57 18.66 -11.46
N SER A 265 -9.92 18.12 -10.42
CA SER A 265 -10.17 18.52 -9.04
C SER A 265 -9.57 19.89 -8.75
N THR A 266 -10.34 20.77 -8.10
CA THR A 266 -9.86 22.08 -7.65
C THR A 266 -8.67 21.95 -6.70
N ALA A 267 -8.68 20.93 -5.82
CA ALA A 267 -7.58 20.65 -4.91
C ALA A 267 -6.28 20.33 -5.67
N PHE A 268 -6.37 19.54 -6.75
CA PHE A 268 -5.22 19.22 -7.58
C PHE A 268 -4.67 20.45 -8.32
N GLU A 269 -5.54 21.29 -8.89
CA GLU A 269 -5.14 22.54 -9.53
C GLU A 269 -4.41 23.48 -8.56
N HIS A 270 -4.85 23.56 -7.30
CA HIS A 270 -4.14 24.33 -6.27
C HIS A 270 -2.74 23.75 -5.98
N LEU A 271 -2.59 22.44 -5.88
CA LEU A 271 -1.29 21.78 -5.66
C LEU A 271 -0.34 21.99 -6.84
N LYS A 272 -0.85 21.88 -8.06
CA LYS A 272 -0.09 22.16 -9.29
C LYS A 272 0.40 23.61 -9.33
N ALA A 273 -0.45 24.57 -8.96
CA ALA A 273 -0.05 25.97 -8.85
C ALA A 273 1.00 26.19 -7.75
N ALA A 274 0.93 25.45 -6.64
CA ALA A 274 1.86 25.56 -5.52
C ALA A 274 3.27 25.01 -5.82
N VAL A 275 3.38 23.99 -6.67
CA VAL A 275 4.68 23.38 -7.07
C VAL A 275 5.28 24.05 -8.30
N LYS A 276 4.50 24.83 -9.07
CA LYS A 276 5.01 25.57 -10.24
C LYS A 276 6.33 26.34 -9.99
N PRO A 277 6.50 27.08 -8.89
CA PRO A 277 7.76 27.78 -8.63
C PRO A 277 8.98 26.85 -8.43
N VAL A 278 8.76 25.58 -8.07
CA VAL A 278 9.82 24.57 -7.94
C VAL A 278 10.23 24.07 -9.32
N TYR A 279 9.28 23.87 -10.24
CA TYR A 279 9.57 23.54 -11.64
C TYR A 279 10.33 24.66 -12.34
N ASP A 280 9.88 25.91 -12.16
CA ASP A 280 10.55 27.09 -12.74
C ASP A 280 12.02 27.16 -12.28
N TRP A 281 12.27 26.93 -10.99
CA TRP A 281 13.63 26.90 -10.42
C TRP A 281 14.50 25.76 -10.97
N LEU A 282 13.97 24.55 -11.14
CA LEU A 282 14.74 23.46 -11.76
C LEU A 282 15.07 23.75 -13.22
N SER A 283 14.17 24.40 -13.95
CA SER A 283 14.43 24.82 -15.33
C SER A 283 15.54 25.86 -15.39
N GLU A 284 15.53 26.83 -14.48
CA GLU A 284 16.60 27.83 -14.34
C GLU A 284 17.95 27.16 -14.02
N LEU A 285 17.98 26.21 -13.08
CA LEU A 285 19.19 25.47 -12.73
C LEU A 285 19.72 24.65 -13.91
N GLY A 286 18.82 23.97 -14.63
CA GLY A 286 19.19 23.21 -15.83
C GLY A 286 19.78 24.09 -16.93
N GLN A 287 19.21 25.27 -17.13
CA GLN A 287 19.73 26.25 -18.10
C GLN A 287 21.10 26.77 -17.68
N GLN A 288 21.29 27.09 -16.39
CA GLN A 288 22.60 27.49 -15.85
C GLN A 288 23.66 26.39 -16.03
N GLU A 289 23.33 25.12 -15.73
CA GLU A 289 24.23 23.99 -15.93
C GLU A 289 24.60 23.80 -17.42
N GLU A 290 23.68 24.08 -18.34
CA GLU A 290 23.92 24.01 -19.79
C GLU A 290 24.80 25.18 -20.27
N ASP A 291 24.51 26.39 -19.84
CA ASP A 291 25.29 27.59 -20.14
C ASP A 291 26.74 27.46 -19.62
N GLU A 292 26.91 26.92 -18.40
CA GLU A 292 28.24 26.64 -17.83
C GLU A 292 29.01 25.61 -18.68
N LYS A 293 28.36 24.56 -19.17
CA LYS A 293 28.98 23.57 -20.06
C LYS A 293 29.36 24.17 -21.41
N LEU A 294 28.50 25.01 -22.00
CA LEU A 294 28.79 25.70 -23.24
C LEU A 294 29.97 26.65 -23.07
N PHE A 295 29.96 27.48 -22.03
CA PHE A 295 31.06 28.37 -21.68
C PHE A 295 32.37 27.58 -21.49
N ALA A 296 32.37 26.52 -20.70
CA ALA A 296 33.55 25.67 -20.49
C ALA A 296 34.09 25.06 -21.80
N ASN A 297 33.21 24.72 -22.75
CA ASN A 297 33.60 24.23 -24.06
C ASN A 297 34.21 25.33 -24.94
N GLU A 298 33.65 26.53 -24.94
CA GLU A 298 34.22 27.69 -25.65
C GLU A 298 35.57 28.11 -25.06
N VAL A 299 35.73 28.05 -23.73
CA VAL A 299 37.03 28.28 -23.06
C VAL A 299 38.07 27.27 -23.53
N LYS A 300 37.72 25.98 -23.62
CA LYS A 300 38.61 24.94 -24.16
C LYS A 300 38.99 25.20 -25.63
N LYS A 301 38.05 25.67 -26.46
CA LYS A 301 38.31 26.06 -27.85
C LYS A 301 39.30 27.21 -27.92
N LEU A 302 39.09 28.27 -27.14
CA LEU A 302 40.03 29.41 -27.09
C LEU A 302 41.41 28.96 -26.63
N GLN A 303 41.51 28.17 -25.56
CA GLN A 303 42.78 27.61 -25.09
C GLN A 303 43.51 26.80 -26.18
N LYS A 304 42.78 26.06 -27.01
CA LYS A 304 43.35 25.30 -28.14
C LYS A 304 43.88 26.23 -29.24
N ILE A 305 43.13 27.28 -29.58
CA ILE A 305 43.55 28.30 -30.55
C ILE A 305 44.80 29.04 -30.04
N LEU A 306 44.81 29.46 -28.76
CA LEU A 306 45.95 30.15 -28.13
C LEU A 306 47.22 29.29 -28.04
N ARG A 307 47.10 27.96 -28.09
CA ARG A 307 48.24 27.02 -28.12
C ARG A 307 48.79 26.78 -29.51
N SER A 308 48.04 27.09 -30.56
CA SER A 308 48.40 26.77 -31.93
C SER A 308 49.21 27.89 -32.56
N ASP A 309 50.40 27.57 -33.07
CA ASP A 309 51.25 28.57 -33.73
C ASP A 309 50.70 29.05 -35.08
N GLN A 310 49.73 28.33 -35.66
CA GLN A 310 49.11 28.67 -36.94
C GLN A 310 47.84 29.53 -36.81
N SER A 311 47.40 29.83 -35.60
CA SER A 311 46.17 30.59 -35.38
C SER A 311 46.32 32.06 -35.78
N THR A 312 45.37 32.57 -36.56
CA THR A 312 45.37 33.97 -36.99
C THR A 312 44.78 34.89 -35.92
N LEU A 313 45.16 36.16 -35.96
CA LEU A 313 44.67 37.18 -35.02
C LEU A 313 43.15 37.32 -35.08
N ASP A 314 42.56 37.26 -36.28
CA ASP A 314 41.10 37.25 -36.50
C ASP A 314 40.41 36.02 -35.85
N GLN A 315 41.01 34.83 -35.90
CA GLN A 315 40.47 33.64 -35.22
C GLN A 315 40.49 33.76 -33.70
N ILE A 316 41.53 34.40 -33.15
CA ILE A 316 41.68 34.62 -31.71
C ILE A 316 40.63 35.62 -31.21
N TYR A 317 40.45 36.77 -31.87
CA TYR A 317 39.45 37.76 -31.48
C TYR A 317 38.01 37.24 -31.61
N ARG A 318 37.66 36.59 -32.73
CA ARG A 318 36.31 36.03 -32.89
C ARG A 318 35.92 35.07 -31.78
N GLN A 319 36.84 34.20 -31.36
CA GLN A 319 36.56 33.24 -30.30
C GLN A 319 36.52 33.89 -28.91
N TYR A 320 37.27 34.98 -28.72
CA TYR A 320 37.23 35.78 -27.50
C TYR A 320 35.91 36.57 -27.38
N ASP A 321 35.44 37.18 -28.48
CA ASP A 321 34.14 37.86 -28.54
C ASP A 321 32.96 36.91 -28.23
N VAL A 322 33.05 35.65 -28.68
CA VAL A 322 32.08 34.61 -28.32
C VAL A 322 32.07 34.36 -26.81
N LEU A 323 33.22 34.39 -26.13
CA LEU A 323 33.28 34.24 -24.67
C LEU A 323 32.74 35.47 -23.94
N GLU A 324 32.99 36.69 -24.42
CA GLU A 324 32.43 37.92 -23.84
C GLU A 324 30.91 38.01 -23.97
N SER A 325 30.32 37.30 -24.95
CA SER A 325 28.86 37.23 -25.08
C SER A 325 28.16 36.50 -23.91
N PHE A 326 28.91 35.75 -23.10
CA PHE A 326 28.40 35.09 -21.90
C PHE A 326 28.50 36.03 -20.69
N GLU A 327 27.56 36.98 -20.56
CA GLU A 327 27.59 38.04 -19.52
C GLU A 327 27.66 37.53 -18.07
N GLN A 328 27.23 36.29 -17.82
CA GLN A 328 27.17 35.69 -16.49
C GLN A 328 28.46 34.98 -16.06
N PHE A 329 29.44 34.82 -16.96
CA PHE A 329 30.63 34.01 -16.70
C PHE A 329 31.91 34.82 -16.91
N GLU A 330 32.81 34.76 -15.93
CA GLU A 330 34.13 35.40 -16.04
C GLU A 330 35.12 34.49 -16.77
N ILE A 331 35.83 35.06 -17.75
CA ILE A 331 36.89 34.34 -18.46
C ILE A 331 38.03 34.04 -17.47
N PRO A 332 38.46 32.77 -17.32
CA PRO A 332 39.50 32.43 -16.36
C PRO A 332 40.80 33.22 -16.58
N GLU A 333 41.39 33.78 -15.50
CA GLU A 333 42.59 34.63 -15.58
C GLU A 333 43.75 33.98 -16.36
N ALA A 334 43.94 32.67 -16.20
CA ALA A 334 44.98 31.92 -16.93
C ALA A 334 44.78 31.96 -18.45
N VAL A 335 43.54 32.05 -18.92
CA VAL A 335 43.19 32.17 -20.34
C VAL A 335 43.36 33.60 -20.82
N GLN A 336 42.94 34.60 -20.03
CA GLN A 336 43.17 36.02 -20.32
C GLN A 336 44.67 36.34 -20.41
N SER A 337 45.46 35.92 -19.43
CA SER A 337 46.92 36.14 -19.44
C SER A 337 47.59 35.50 -20.66
N ARG A 338 47.12 34.31 -21.09
CA ARG A 338 47.63 33.67 -22.31
C ARG A 338 47.19 34.40 -23.57
N PHE A 339 45.97 34.93 -23.60
CA PHE A 339 45.47 35.71 -24.71
C PHE A 339 46.33 36.97 -24.91
N GLU A 340 46.57 37.74 -23.85
CA GLU A 340 47.44 38.92 -23.88
C GLU A 340 48.87 38.58 -24.32
N ALA A 341 49.46 37.53 -23.75
CA ALA A 341 50.79 37.08 -24.12
C ALA A 341 50.89 36.69 -25.60
N ARG A 342 49.87 36.02 -26.14
CA ARG A 342 49.84 35.61 -27.55
C ARG A 342 49.65 36.79 -28.49
N LEU A 343 48.83 37.77 -28.13
CA LEU A 343 48.69 39.02 -28.90
C LEU A 343 50.03 39.77 -28.97
N ALA A 344 50.75 39.89 -27.85
CA ALA A 344 52.07 40.50 -27.82
C ALA A 344 53.10 39.74 -28.68
N GLU A 345 53.01 38.41 -28.72
CA GLU A 345 53.87 37.59 -29.57
C GLU A 345 53.60 37.79 -31.07
N ILE A 346 52.33 37.81 -31.48
CA ILE A 346 51.94 38.02 -32.88
C ILE A 346 52.34 39.43 -33.35
N ASP A 347 52.14 40.47 -32.52
CA ASP A 347 52.58 41.84 -32.83
C ASP A 347 54.10 41.93 -32.99
N LYS A 348 54.86 41.28 -32.09
CA LYS A 348 56.33 41.19 -32.20
C LYS A 348 56.76 40.44 -33.47
N GLN A 349 56.09 39.35 -33.83
CA GLN A 349 56.38 38.61 -35.07
C GLN A 349 56.08 39.45 -36.32
N GLN A 350 54.99 40.22 -36.32
CA GLN A 350 54.67 41.15 -37.42
C GLN A 350 55.71 42.26 -37.55
N LYS A 351 56.12 42.89 -36.43
CA LYS A 351 57.19 43.92 -36.41
C LYS A 351 58.53 43.37 -36.87
N ASN A 352 58.90 42.17 -36.43
CA ASN A 352 60.14 41.52 -36.87
C ASN A 352 60.10 41.14 -38.35
N LYS A 353 58.95 40.67 -38.87
CA LYS A 353 58.78 40.41 -40.30
C LYS A 353 58.87 41.70 -41.13
N GLN A 354 58.27 42.80 -40.66
CA GLN A 354 58.39 44.12 -41.30
C GLN A 354 59.85 44.63 -41.29
N MET A 355 60.59 44.44 -40.19
CA MET A 355 62.01 44.77 -40.17
C MET A 355 62.86 43.87 -41.08
N MET A 356 62.54 42.58 -41.19
CA MET A 356 63.26 41.67 -42.11
C MET A 356 62.93 41.93 -43.58
N THR A 357 61.70 42.32 -43.93
CA THR A 357 61.38 42.70 -45.32
C THR A 357 62.04 44.02 -45.69
N ILE A 358 62.05 45.01 -44.78
CA ILE A 358 62.77 46.28 -44.99
C ILE A 358 64.29 46.03 -45.08
N GLY A 359 64.84 45.19 -44.21
CA GLY A 359 66.25 44.78 -44.23
C GLY A 359 66.63 43.98 -45.48
N GLY A 360 65.77 43.07 -45.93
CA GLY A 360 65.96 42.28 -47.16
C GLY A 360 65.89 43.13 -48.43
N ILE A 361 65.00 44.13 -48.47
CA ILE A 361 64.96 45.11 -49.56
C ILE A 361 66.23 45.98 -49.53
N ALA A 362 66.68 46.44 -48.35
CA ALA A 362 67.91 47.21 -48.23
C ALA A 362 69.15 46.43 -48.67
N VAL A 363 69.28 45.16 -48.27
CA VAL A 363 70.39 44.28 -48.70
C VAL A 363 70.29 43.98 -50.19
N GLY A 364 69.09 43.73 -50.73
CA GLY A 364 68.87 43.51 -52.17
C GLY A 364 69.27 44.71 -53.02
N VAL A 365 68.94 45.93 -52.58
CA VAL A 365 69.33 47.19 -53.24
C VAL A 365 70.85 47.41 -53.16
N ILE A 366 71.48 47.11 -52.02
CA ILE A 366 72.93 47.22 -51.87
C ILE A 366 73.66 46.21 -52.77
N VAL A 367 73.19 44.98 -52.86
CA VAL A 367 73.78 43.95 -53.76
C VAL A 367 73.61 44.36 -55.22
N LEU A 368 72.45 44.89 -55.62
CA LEU A 368 72.23 45.41 -56.98
C LEU A 368 73.12 46.61 -57.30
N LEU A 369 73.34 47.52 -56.35
CA LEU A 369 74.25 48.66 -56.52
C LEU A 369 75.71 48.23 -56.64
N ILE A 370 76.14 47.21 -55.89
CA ILE A 370 77.50 46.65 -55.99
C ILE A 370 77.72 45.95 -57.34
N ILE A 371 76.71 45.21 -57.82
CA ILE A 371 76.76 44.56 -59.14
C ILE A 371 76.79 45.62 -60.25
N ALA A 372 75.98 46.68 -60.15
CA ALA A 372 75.99 47.79 -61.10
C ALA A 372 77.33 48.54 -61.10
N ALA A 373 77.92 48.80 -59.93
CA ALA A 373 79.21 49.46 -59.82
C ALA A 373 80.36 48.63 -60.43
N LYS A 374 80.32 47.30 -60.31
CA LYS A 374 81.27 46.39 -60.97
C LYS A 374 81.08 46.22 -62.48
N LEU A 375 79.96 46.66 -63.04
CA LEU A 375 79.74 46.67 -64.49
C LEU A 375 80.16 47.99 -65.15
N ILE A 376 80.39 49.04 -64.36
CA ILE A 376 80.74 50.39 -64.82
C ILE A 376 82.25 50.67 -64.70
N PHE A 377 82.97 49.90 -63.87
CA PHE A 377 84.43 49.86 -63.78
C PHE A 377 84.95 48.52 -64.32
#